data_AF-A0A7K2QIM6-F1
#
_entry.id   AF-A0A7K2QIM6-F1
#
_cell.length_a   1.000
_cell.length_b   1.000
_cell.length_c   1.000
_cell.angle_alpha   90.00
_cell.angle_beta   90.00
_cell.angle_gamma   90.00
#
_symmetry.space_group_name_H-M   'P 1'
#
loop_
_entity.id
_entity.type
_entity.pdbx_description
1 polymer ?
#
loop_
_entity_poly.entity_id
_entity_poly.type
_entity_poly.pdbx_seq_one_letter_code
_entity_poly.pdbx_strand_id
1 'polypeptide(L)' 'FTLMTAHSRATFRDALGVDDATWMRGRGWALATGLNAYTTYAAVNPRVAAQTTRQITQALIG' A
#
# COMPACT_ATOMS: atom_id res chain seq x y z
N PHE A 1 11.27 -2.72 -1.89
CA PHE A 1 10.52 -2.36 -3.12
C PHE A 1 9.92 -0.97 -2.98
N THR A 2 9.65 -0.32 -4.10
CA THR A 2 9.32 1.11 -4.21
C THR A 2 7.83 1.35 -3.93
N LEU A 3 7.53 2.22 -2.96
CA LEU A 3 6.19 2.79 -2.76
C LEU A 3 6.16 4.18 -3.39
N MET A 4 5.01 4.57 -3.93
CA MET A 4 4.80 5.95 -4.39
C MET A 4 4.86 6.91 -3.20
N THR A 5 5.49 8.07 -3.39
CA THR A 5 5.35 9.18 -2.45
C THR A 5 3.90 9.69 -2.45
N ALA A 6 3.53 10.50 -1.46
CA ALA A 6 2.21 11.13 -1.44
C ALA A 6 1.95 11.93 -2.74
N HIS A 7 2.94 12.69 -3.21
CA HIS A 7 2.83 13.47 -4.44
C HIS A 7 2.63 12.58 -5.67
N SER A 8 3.48 11.57 -5.87
CA SER A 8 3.34 10.69 -7.04
C SER A 8 2.03 9.92 -7.02
N ARG A 9 1.53 9.53 -5.84
CA ARG A 9 0.25 8.85 -5.69
C ARG A 9 -0.93 9.74 -6.08
N ALA A 10 -0.91 11.03 -5.71
CA ALA A 10 -1.90 12.00 -6.15
C ALA A 10 -1.88 12.15 -7.69
N THR A 11 -0.71 12.35 -8.29
CA THR A 11 -0.56 12.45 -9.75
C THR A 11 -1.07 11.20 -10.47
N PHE A 12 -0.77 10.01 -9.94
CA PHE A 12 -1.26 8.76 -10.52
C PHE A 12 -2.78 8.62 -10.40
N ARG A 13 -3.36 9.00 -9.27
CA ARG A 13 -4.80 8.99 -9.08
C ARG A 13 -5.49 9.91 -10.08
N ASP A 14 -4.98 11.13 -10.26
CA ASP A 14 -5.54 12.10 -11.21
C ASP A 14 -5.45 11.58 -12.65
N ALA A 15 -4.31 10.99 -13.03
CA ALA A 15 -4.13 10.40 -14.36
C ALA A 15 -5.01 9.17 -14.60
N LEU A 16 -5.31 8.39 -13.55
CA LEU A 16 -6.15 7.19 -13.65
C LEU A 16 -7.63 7.54 -13.86
N GLY A 17 -8.08 8.70 -13.35
CA GLY A 17 -9.43 9.23 -13.62
C GLY A 17 -10.59 8.37 -13.12
N VAL A 18 -10.37 7.53 -12.11
CA VAL A 18 -11.39 6.62 -11.56
C VAL A 18 -12.15 7.26 -10.40
N ASP A 19 -13.35 6.75 -10.15
CA ASP A 19 -14.16 7.16 -8.99
C ASP A 19 -13.52 6.80 -7.64
N ASP A 20 -14.02 7.44 -6.58
CA ASP A 20 -13.55 7.24 -5.20
C ASP A 20 -13.67 5.78 -4.74
N ALA A 21 -14.74 5.09 -5.14
CA ALA A 21 -14.99 3.71 -4.74
C ALA A 21 -13.95 2.76 -5.36
N THR A 22 -13.59 2.98 -6.61
CA THR A 22 -12.58 2.21 -7.35
C THR A 22 -11.19 2.51 -6.82
N TRP A 23 -10.88 3.76 -6.51
CA TRP A 23 -9.63 4.11 -5.82
C TRP A 23 -9.53 3.43 -4.46
N MET A 24 -10.60 3.49 -3.66
CA MET A 24 -10.64 2.87 -2.34
C MET A 24 -10.47 1.35 -2.43
N ARG A 25 -11.06 0.71 -3.44
CA ARG A 25 -10.86 -0.72 -3.72
C ARG A 25 -9.39 -1.04 -4.05
N GLY A 26 -8.75 -0.22 -4.88
CA GLY A 26 -7.33 -0.35 -5.19
C GLY A 26 -6.43 -0.26 -3.95
N ARG A 27 -6.72 0.69 -3.05
CA ARG A 27 -6.02 0.77 -1.74
C ARG A 27 -6.29 -0.44 -0.86
N GLY A 28 -7.50 -0.98 -0.88
CA GLY A 28 -7.86 -2.23 -0.19
C GLY A 28 -6.98 -3.41 -0.64
N TRP A 29 -6.72 -3.54 -1.94
CA TRP A 29 -5.79 -4.55 -2.47
C TRP A 29 -4.34 -4.34 -1.99
N ALA A 30 -3.86 -3.09 -1.99
CA ALA A 30 -2.54 -2.76 -1.46
C ALA A 30 -2.41 -3.09 0.04
N LEU A 31 -3.47 -2.89 0.82
CA LEU A 31 -3.52 -3.28 2.23
C LEU A 31 -3.52 -4.80 2.41
N ALA A 32 -4.38 -5.52 1.70
CA ALA A 32 -4.52 -6.97 1.80
C ALA A 32 -3.20 -7.70 1.49
N THR A 33 -2.51 -7.28 0.43
CA THR A 33 -1.20 -7.83 0.05
C THR A 33 -0.12 -7.54 1.10
N GLY A 34 -0.10 -6.32 1.66
CA GLY A 34 0.82 -5.95 2.73
C GLY A 34 0.61 -6.77 4.00
N LEU A 35 -0.66 -6.96 4.40
CA LEU A 35 -1.03 -7.79 5.55
C LEU A 35 -0.64 -9.25 5.32
N ASN A 36 -0.94 -9.83 4.15
CA ASN A 36 -0.59 -11.21 3.84
C ASN A 36 0.93 -11.46 3.95
N ALA A 37 1.74 -10.56 3.39
CA ALA A 37 3.19 -10.67 3.49
C ALA A 37 3.71 -10.44 4.93
N TYR A 38 3.12 -9.51 5.68
CA TYR A 38 3.48 -9.27 7.07
C TYR A 38 3.20 -10.50 7.93
N THR A 39 1.97 -11.04 7.90
CA THR A 39 1.57 -12.18 8.74
C THR A 39 2.38 -13.44 8.42
N THR A 40 2.80 -13.59 7.16
CA THR A 40 3.55 -14.78 6.73
C THR A 40 5.03 -14.72 7.11
N TYR A 41 5.66 -13.55 7.03
CA TYR A 41 7.14 -13.47 7.08
C TYR A 41 7.73 -12.48 8.09
N ALA A 42 6.95 -11.54 8.63
CA ALA A 42 7.51 -10.45 9.45
C ALA A 42 8.19 -10.96 10.75
N ALA A 43 7.69 -12.07 11.31
CA ALA A 43 8.23 -12.64 12.54
C ALA A 43 9.68 -13.14 12.42
N VAL A 44 10.11 -13.52 11.21
CA VAL A 44 11.43 -14.11 10.95
C VAL A 44 12.28 -13.32 9.97
N ASN A 45 11.72 -12.26 9.37
CA ASN A 45 12.42 -11.43 8.41
C ASN A 45 12.19 -9.93 8.72
N PRO A 46 13.13 -9.26 9.40
CA PRO A 46 12.97 -7.86 9.81
C PRO A 46 12.86 -6.89 8.63
N ARG A 47 13.44 -7.24 7.47
CA ARG A 47 13.30 -6.45 6.24
C ARG A 47 11.87 -6.52 5.71
N VAL A 48 11.23 -7.69 5.75
CA VAL A 48 9.82 -7.82 5.38
C VAL A 48 8.96 -7.04 6.36
N ALA A 49 9.17 -7.20 7.67
CA ALA A 49 8.42 -6.48 8.70
C ALA A 49 8.44 -4.96 8.45
N ALA A 50 9.62 -4.36 8.31
CA ALA A 50 9.75 -2.92 8.07
C ALA A 50 9.05 -2.47 6.78
N GLN A 51 9.17 -3.25 5.71
CA GLN A 51 8.61 -2.88 4.42
C GLN A 51 7.08 -3.00 4.39
N THR A 52 6.52 -4.09 4.93
CA THR A 52 5.07 -4.30 4.93
C THR A 52 4.38 -3.40 5.95
N THR A 53 5.00 -3.08 7.10
CA THR A 53 4.49 -2.03 8.01
C THR A 53 4.39 -0.69 7.29
N ARG A 54 5.41 -0.30 6.51
CA ARG A 54 5.36 0.92 5.71
C ARG A 54 4.24 0.87 4.67
N GLN A 55 4.10 -0.24 3.94
CA GLN A 55 3.04 -0.41 2.94
C GLN A 55 1.63 -0.30 3.56
N ILE A 56 1.39 -1.01 4.67
CA ILE A 56 0.12 -0.97 5.41
C ILE A 56 -0.20 0.46 5.84
N THR A 57 0.77 1.16 6.43
CA THR A 57 0.60 2.55 6.87
C THR A 57 0.25 3.48 5.71
N GLN A 58 0.93 3.34 4.57
CA GLN A 58 0.67 4.17 3.39
C GLN A 58 -0.69 3.87 2.74
N ALA A 59 -1.14 2.62 2.75
CA ALA A 59 -2.47 2.26 2.25
C ALA A 59 -3.60 2.85 3.10
N LEU A 60 -3.39 3.02 4.41
CA LEU A 60 -4.35 3.61 5.35
C LEU A 60 -4.41 5.14 5.27
N ILE A 61 -3.25 5.82 5.15
CA ILE A 61 -3.19 7.29 5.07
C ILE A 61 -3.85 7.81 3.78
N GLY A 62 -3.72 7.05 2.70
CA GLY A 62 -4.39 7.34 1.43
C GLY A 62 -3.59 8.15 0.44
#